data_AF-A0AAD8ETB3-F1
#
_entry.id   AF-A0AAD8ETB3-F1
#
_cell.length_a   1.000
_cell.length_b   1.000
_cell.length_c   1.000
_cell.angle_alpha   90.00
_cell.angle_beta   90.00
_cell.angle_gamma   90.00
#
_symmetry.space_group_name_H-M   'P 1'
#
loop_
_entity.id
_entity.type
_entity.pdbx_description
1 polymer ?
#
loop_
_entity_poly.entity_id
_entity_poly.type
_entity_poly.pdbx_seq_one_letter_code
_entity_poly.pdbx_strand_id
1 'polypeptide(L)'
;SSFFTAFAMAFTNAPPLMSPTRAKMAALGTNPIAMAAPGIKGDSFILDMATTSASLGKIEMQLRKGEPIPEGWALDGNGNPTTDPKVAMEQGSLLPLGGLEPTSGYKGYGLALMVETLCGILGGANYGPYIKKYNSEDTRPANLGHCFVVINPDCFAPGFNERMSNLMNALRSMEPVDPKKPVLVPGDPERAFMKQVDKQGGIRYHTNLIKSLEDIAHQDTLFISFIKRKFSVIMSSGLQKMLTSQRALSGVSVLTAVIRRASHNMAVVPVHEARRFMIESLIAVGTSERHATQLADVLVAADHQGHFSHGLNRLDMYVDDIRKKTTDPNVEPVILKEGPATAWVDGKNGLGPVVGNFCMDLAIKKAKNVGVGWVSAKGSNHFGIAGWYSRTALNNNMLGMSFTNTSPLMSPTRATMAALGTNPISLAAPAKNGDSFVLDMATTAVAVGKIEVQIKKGEPIPEGWAQGPDGKTTTDAQLGFDSRCLMPLGGAELTSGYKGYGLGLLVETFCGILSGSEFGPNVRKWMEETDRPANLDEEPNLGHCFVAIDPKCFAPGFENRMQQLMDYLRNMEP
;
A
#
# COMPACT_ATOMS: atom_id res chain seq x y z
N SER A 1 -34.84 5.73 -10.11
CA SER A 1 -33.86 4.64 -9.91
C SER A 1 -33.52 4.57 -8.44
N SER A 2 -33.53 3.39 -7.83
CA SER A 2 -32.94 3.21 -6.50
C SER A 2 -31.42 3.35 -6.61
N PHE A 3 -30.83 4.29 -5.87
CA PHE A 3 -29.38 4.37 -5.74
C PHE A 3 -28.90 3.12 -4.99
N PHE A 4 -28.28 2.21 -5.73
CA PHE A 4 -27.63 1.05 -5.15
C PHE A 4 -26.26 1.49 -4.59
N THR A 5 -25.98 1.15 -3.33
CA THR A 5 -24.71 1.46 -2.66
C THR A 5 -23.58 0.68 -3.29
N ALA A 6 -22.66 1.34 -3.99
CA ALA A 6 -21.43 0.70 -4.48
C ALA A 6 -20.19 1.40 -3.92
N PHE A 7 -19.07 0.68 -3.84
CA PHE A 7 -17.74 1.28 -3.73
C PHE A 7 -16.94 0.97 -4.99
N ALA A 8 -15.96 1.80 -5.31
CA ALA A 8 -15.21 1.68 -6.56
C ALA A 8 -13.70 1.93 -6.37
N MET A 9 -12.90 1.31 -7.24
CA MET A 9 -11.49 1.62 -7.46
C MET A 9 -11.29 2.13 -8.88
N ALA A 10 -10.31 3.03 -9.06
CA ALA A 10 -9.81 3.45 -10.35
C ALA A 10 -8.28 3.41 -10.36
N PHE A 11 -7.73 2.98 -11.49
CA PHE A 11 -6.30 2.89 -11.75
C PHE A 11 -6.00 3.46 -13.12
N THR A 12 -4.86 4.12 -13.28
CA THR A 12 -4.33 4.51 -14.60
C THR A 12 -2.82 4.42 -14.60
N ASN A 13 -2.23 3.96 -15.70
CA ASN A 13 -0.81 4.20 -15.94
C ASN A 13 -0.59 5.63 -16.45
N ALA A 14 0.67 6.07 -16.46
CA ALA A 14 1.06 7.42 -16.86
C ALA A 14 2.44 7.43 -17.55
N PRO A 15 2.78 8.49 -18.30
CA PRO A 15 4.12 8.66 -18.89
C PRO A 15 5.26 8.47 -17.89
N PRO A 16 6.42 7.90 -18.31
CA PRO A 16 7.58 7.70 -17.45
C PRO A 16 8.02 8.96 -16.71
N LEU A 17 7.92 8.91 -15.39
CA LEU A 17 8.35 9.97 -14.45
C LEU A 17 9.04 9.38 -13.22
N MET A 18 8.78 8.12 -12.88
CA MET A 18 9.35 7.42 -11.72
C MET A 18 10.49 6.50 -12.15
N SER A 19 11.60 6.56 -11.40
CA SER A 19 12.70 5.60 -11.54
C SER A 19 12.43 4.34 -10.71
N PRO A 20 12.57 3.13 -11.29
CA PRO A 20 12.64 1.89 -10.54
C PRO A 20 13.70 1.92 -9.43
N THR A 21 13.54 1.06 -8.42
CA THR A 21 14.56 0.92 -7.37
C THR A 21 15.86 0.39 -7.97
N ARG A 22 16.98 1.09 -7.74
CA ARG A 22 18.29 0.85 -8.40
C ARG A 22 18.24 0.96 -9.93
N ALA A 23 17.60 2.03 -10.41
CA ALA A 23 17.71 2.43 -11.79
C ALA A 23 17.94 3.94 -11.85
N LYS A 24 18.86 4.36 -12.73
CA LYS A 24 19.21 5.78 -12.92
C LYS A 24 18.09 6.62 -13.55
N MET A 25 17.24 6.00 -14.38
CA MET A 25 16.33 6.69 -15.29
C MET A 25 14.85 6.31 -15.04
N ALA A 26 13.94 7.24 -15.34
CA ALA A 26 12.51 6.99 -15.25
C ALA A 26 12.03 5.96 -16.29
N ALA A 27 11.22 4.99 -15.84
CA ALA A 27 10.65 3.93 -16.69
C ALA A 27 9.13 3.74 -16.54
N LEU A 28 8.56 4.16 -15.42
CA LEU A 28 7.14 4.02 -15.11
C LEU A 28 6.53 5.38 -14.76
N GLY A 29 5.21 5.49 -14.90
CA GLY A 29 4.50 6.68 -14.48
C GLY A 29 4.31 6.79 -12.96
N THR A 30 3.66 7.88 -12.56
CA THR A 30 3.13 8.06 -11.19
C THR A 30 1.98 7.12 -10.87
N ASN A 31 1.47 6.40 -11.88
CA ASN A 31 0.58 5.24 -11.84
C ASN A 31 -0.42 5.23 -10.66
N PRO A 32 -1.34 6.21 -10.57
CA PRO A 32 -2.17 6.40 -9.39
C PRO A 32 -3.19 5.29 -9.14
N ILE A 33 -3.51 5.17 -7.86
CA ILE A 33 -4.54 4.31 -7.28
C ILE A 33 -5.56 5.23 -6.60
N ALA A 34 -6.83 5.08 -6.95
CA ALA A 34 -7.93 5.76 -6.28
C ALA A 34 -8.99 4.75 -5.82
N MET A 35 -9.65 5.05 -4.69
CA MET A 35 -10.76 4.27 -4.16
C MET A 35 -11.77 5.18 -3.46
N ALA A 36 -13.06 4.94 -3.68
CA ALA A 36 -14.15 5.62 -2.98
C ALA A 36 -15.12 4.60 -2.37
N ALA A 37 -15.38 4.70 -1.06
CA ALA A 37 -16.33 3.85 -0.34
C ALA A 37 -17.31 4.70 0.51
N PRO A 38 -18.63 4.44 0.42
CA PRO A 38 -19.63 5.23 1.13
C PRO A 38 -19.76 4.84 2.60
N GLY A 39 -19.90 5.84 3.47
CA GLY A 39 -20.38 5.70 4.84
C GLY A 39 -21.88 6.04 4.94
N ILE A 40 -22.36 6.28 6.16
CA ILE A 40 -23.71 6.81 6.40
C ILE A 40 -23.74 8.35 6.25
N LYS A 41 -24.94 8.91 6.05
CA LYS A 41 -25.20 10.38 6.08
C LYS A 41 -24.32 11.21 5.10
N GLY A 42 -23.87 10.62 4.00
CA GLY A 42 -23.03 11.29 2.99
C GLY A 42 -21.55 11.38 3.32
N ASP A 43 -21.09 10.75 4.41
CA ASP A 43 -19.65 10.56 4.67
C ASP A 43 -19.06 9.50 3.72
N SER A 44 -17.75 9.54 3.51
CA SER A 44 -17.06 8.63 2.59
C SER A 44 -15.57 8.52 2.86
N PHE A 45 -15.00 7.36 2.59
CA PHE A 45 -13.57 7.20 2.41
C PHE A 45 -13.24 7.48 0.95
N ILE A 46 -12.29 8.40 0.69
CA ILE A 46 -11.82 8.72 -0.66
C ILE A 46 -10.30 8.76 -0.65
N LEU A 47 -9.69 7.70 -1.18
CA LEU A 47 -8.26 7.65 -1.47
C LEU A 47 -8.03 8.11 -2.91
N ASP A 48 -7.10 9.04 -3.10
CA ASP A 48 -6.49 9.36 -4.40
C ASP A 48 -4.99 9.56 -4.18
N MET A 49 -4.16 8.71 -4.80
CA MET A 49 -2.71 8.75 -4.62
C MET A 49 -1.91 8.22 -5.82
N ALA A 50 -0.86 8.96 -6.17
CA ALA A 50 0.24 8.44 -6.99
C ALA A 50 1.09 7.42 -6.22
N THR A 51 1.67 6.43 -6.91
CA THR A 51 2.61 5.42 -6.36
C THR A 51 4.04 5.93 -6.16
N THR A 52 4.30 7.21 -6.42
CA THR A 52 5.53 7.94 -6.12
C THR A 52 5.47 8.65 -4.74
N SER A 53 6.62 9.00 -4.15
CA SER A 53 6.67 9.82 -2.92
C SER A 53 5.96 11.18 -3.09
N ALA A 54 6.10 11.79 -4.27
CA ALA A 54 5.43 13.04 -4.63
C ALA A 54 4.90 13.01 -6.08
N SER A 55 3.88 13.81 -6.37
CA SER A 55 3.44 14.08 -7.74
C SER A 55 4.30 15.18 -8.37
N LEU A 56 4.48 15.14 -9.69
CA LEU A 56 5.23 16.18 -10.42
C LEU A 56 4.70 17.60 -10.13
N GLY A 57 3.38 17.77 -10.04
CA GLY A 57 2.76 19.05 -9.67
C GLY A 57 3.13 19.56 -8.26
N LYS A 58 3.48 18.69 -7.30
CA LYS A 58 3.99 19.13 -5.98
C LYS A 58 5.41 19.71 -6.11
N ILE A 59 6.25 19.14 -6.98
CA ILE A 59 7.57 19.68 -7.28
C ILE A 59 7.44 21.02 -8.01
N GLU A 60 6.56 21.10 -9.01
CA GLU A 60 6.29 22.34 -9.74
C GLU A 60 5.76 23.46 -8.82
N MET A 61 4.93 23.13 -7.83
CA MET A 61 4.52 24.09 -6.80
C MET A 61 5.70 24.61 -5.97
N GLN A 62 6.64 23.76 -5.57
CA GLN A 62 7.83 24.20 -4.83
C GLN A 62 8.76 25.06 -5.72
N LEU A 63 8.94 24.69 -6.99
CA LEU A 63 9.66 25.51 -7.98
C LEU A 63 9.05 26.91 -8.12
N ARG A 64 7.71 26.99 -8.26
CA ARG A 64 6.97 28.27 -8.40
C ARG A 64 7.03 29.16 -7.15
N LYS A 65 7.32 28.60 -5.98
CA LYS A 65 7.57 29.34 -4.72
C LYS A 65 9.04 29.70 -4.50
N GLY A 66 9.98 29.02 -5.17
CA GLY A 66 11.40 29.09 -4.84
C GLY A 66 11.79 28.35 -3.55
N GLU A 67 11.02 27.33 -3.17
CA GLU A 67 11.28 26.49 -1.99
C GLU A 67 11.93 25.15 -2.42
N PRO A 68 12.81 24.53 -1.59
CA PRO A 68 13.28 23.17 -1.84
C PRO A 68 12.14 22.14 -1.73
N ILE A 69 12.36 20.97 -2.33
CA ILE A 69 11.54 19.76 -2.07
C ILE A 69 12.16 18.93 -0.93
N PRO A 70 11.35 18.19 -0.15
CA PRO A 70 11.87 17.22 0.81
C PRO A 70 12.72 16.14 0.16
N GLU A 71 13.72 15.64 0.90
CA GLU A 71 14.48 14.46 0.50
C GLU A 71 13.56 13.24 0.34
N GLY A 72 13.93 12.32 -0.56
CA GLY A 72 13.11 11.14 -0.86
C GLY A 72 11.94 11.40 -1.82
N TRP A 73 11.78 12.62 -2.35
CA TRP A 73 10.81 12.95 -3.40
C TRP A 73 11.33 12.68 -4.82
N ALA A 74 12.60 13.00 -5.11
CA ALA A 74 13.18 12.93 -6.44
C ALA A 74 14.68 12.59 -6.46
N LEU A 75 15.16 12.18 -7.63
CA LEU A 75 16.55 12.01 -8.01
C LEU A 75 16.98 13.06 -9.04
N ASP A 76 18.28 13.35 -9.13
CA ASP A 76 18.92 14.08 -10.23
C ASP A 76 19.13 13.18 -11.47
N GLY A 77 19.70 13.74 -12.54
CA GLY A 77 20.03 13.00 -13.77
C GLY A 77 21.20 12.01 -13.64
N ASN A 78 21.82 11.92 -12.47
CA ASN A 78 22.83 10.92 -12.12
C ASN A 78 22.26 9.78 -11.25
N GLY A 79 21.00 9.87 -10.82
CA GLY A 79 20.36 8.89 -9.93
C GLY A 79 20.56 9.19 -8.44
N ASN A 80 21.11 10.35 -8.06
CA ASN A 80 21.31 10.75 -6.66
C ASN A 80 20.09 11.50 -6.12
N PRO A 81 19.73 11.37 -4.83
CA PRO A 81 18.67 12.17 -4.21
C PRO A 81 18.90 13.68 -4.38
N THR A 82 17.84 14.43 -4.72
CA THR A 82 17.90 15.89 -4.83
C THR A 82 16.77 16.58 -4.07
N THR A 83 17.09 17.75 -3.51
CA THR A 83 16.15 18.69 -2.87
C THR A 83 15.89 19.94 -3.71
N ASP A 84 16.56 20.07 -4.87
CA ASP A 84 16.33 21.17 -5.82
C ASP A 84 15.17 20.80 -6.78
N PRO A 85 14.03 21.51 -6.74
CA PRO A 85 12.89 21.21 -7.61
C PRO A 85 13.18 21.46 -9.09
N LYS A 86 14.12 22.35 -9.44
CA LYS A 86 14.51 22.62 -10.82
C LYS A 86 15.29 21.44 -11.38
N VAL A 87 16.28 20.94 -10.63
CA VAL A 87 17.04 19.73 -11.01
C VAL A 87 16.09 18.53 -11.16
N ALA A 88 15.17 18.35 -10.21
CA ALA A 88 14.18 17.28 -10.25
C ALA A 88 13.25 17.34 -11.49
N MET A 89 12.91 18.53 -11.99
CA MET A 89 12.04 18.71 -13.16
C MET A 89 12.78 18.67 -14.50
N GLU A 90 13.98 19.23 -14.59
CA GLU A 90 14.71 19.38 -15.87
C GLU A 90 15.57 18.16 -16.22
N GLN A 91 16.10 17.47 -15.21
CA GLN A 91 17.11 16.41 -15.37
C GLN A 91 16.76 15.13 -14.60
N GLY A 92 15.83 15.23 -13.65
CA GLY A 92 15.59 14.23 -12.63
C GLY A 92 14.47 13.23 -12.91
N SER A 93 14.11 12.52 -11.83
CA SER A 93 13.01 11.55 -11.80
C SER A 93 12.39 11.50 -10.41
N LEU A 94 11.14 11.05 -10.32
CA LEU A 94 10.45 10.84 -9.05
C LEU A 94 10.89 9.54 -8.39
N LEU A 95 11.03 9.57 -7.06
CA LEU A 95 11.21 8.36 -6.28
C LEU A 95 9.85 7.64 -6.07
N PRO A 96 9.85 6.29 -6.04
CA PRO A 96 8.67 5.51 -5.68
C PRO A 96 8.23 5.80 -4.24
N LEU A 97 6.96 5.55 -3.92
CA LEU A 97 6.43 5.69 -2.57
C LEU A 97 7.19 4.77 -1.60
N GLY A 98 7.66 5.36 -0.51
CA GLY A 98 8.69 4.76 0.35
C GLY A 98 10.10 5.29 0.07
N GLY A 99 10.29 6.17 -0.92
CA GLY A 99 11.56 6.84 -1.19
C GLY A 99 12.66 5.88 -1.64
N LEU A 100 13.70 5.76 -0.83
CA LEU A 100 14.89 4.94 -1.12
C LEU A 100 14.69 3.49 -0.64
N GLU A 101 15.63 2.61 -0.98
CA GLU A 101 15.57 1.19 -0.57
C GLU A 101 15.48 0.99 0.97
N PRO A 102 16.23 1.72 1.83
CA PRO A 102 16.12 1.60 3.29
C PRO A 102 14.73 1.95 3.83
N THR A 103 14.00 2.85 3.16
CA THR A 103 12.64 3.30 3.52
C THR A 103 11.54 2.56 2.73
N SER A 104 11.92 1.47 2.06
CA SER A 104 11.08 0.55 1.29
C SER A 104 10.47 1.09 -0.01
N GLY A 105 11.17 1.96 -0.74
CA GLY A 105 10.77 2.44 -2.07
C GLY A 105 10.44 1.33 -3.09
N TYR A 106 11.01 0.13 -2.96
CA TYR A 106 10.66 -1.04 -3.80
C TYR A 106 9.15 -1.40 -3.72
N LYS A 107 8.46 -1.04 -2.63
CA LYS A 107 7.01 -1.21 -2.49
C LYS A 107 6.23 -0.27 -3.40
N GLY A 108 6.57 1.02 -3.44
CA GLY A 108 5.98 1.98 -4.37
C GLY A 108 6.24 1.62 -5.83
N TYR A 109 7.44 1.11 -6.14
CA TYR A 109 7.77 0.58 -7.46
C TYR A 109 6.90 -0.63 -7.82
N GLY A 110 6.73 -1.58 -6.88
CA GLY A 110 5.82 -2.71 -7.02
C GLY A 110 4.36 -2.30 -7.26
N LEU A 111 3.86 -1.31 -6.52
CA LEU A 111 2.51 -0.75 -6.73
C LEU A 111 2.36 -0.09 -8.11
N ALA A 112 3.39 0.60 -8.60
CA ALA A 112 3.38 1.15 -9.96
C ALA A 112 3.28 0.03 -11.02
N LEU A 113 3.99 -1.09 -10.82
CA LEU A 113 3.89 -2.28 -11.68
C LEU A 113 2.53 -2.98 -11.56
N MET A 114 1.92 -3.02 -10.38
CA MET A 114 0.54 -3.51 -10.18
C MET A 114 -0.44 -2.73 -11.06
N VAL A 115 -0.35 -1.39 -11.03
CA VAL A 115 -1.17 -0.51 -11.87
C VAL A 115 -0.83 -0.65 -13.35
N GLU A 116 0.46 -0.72 -13.72
CA GLU A 116 0.90 -0.94 -15.09
C GLU A 116 0.32 -2.24 -15.67
N THR A 117 0.31 -3.30 -14.85
CA THR A 117 -0.26 -4.62 -15.18
C THR A 117 -1.77 -4.55 -15.40
N LEU A 118 -2.51 -3.91 -14.49
CA LEU A 118 -3.97 -3.78 -14.58
C LEU A 118 -4.44 -2.83 -15.69
N CYS A 119 -3.63 -1.84 -16.05
CA CYS A 119 -4.00 -0.78 -16.99
C CYS A 119 -3.42 -1.02 -18.39
N GLY A 120 -2.09 -0.94 -18.54
CA GLY A 120 -1.41 -1.05 -19.82
C GLY A 120 -1.39 -2.49 -20.33
N ILE A 121 -0.93 -3.43 -19.50
CA ILE A 121 -0.74 -4.83 -19.90
C ILE A 121 -2.09 -5.53 -20.10
N LEU A 122 -3.02 -5.46 -19.15
CA LEU A 122 -4.33 -6.10 -19.25
C LEU A 122 -5.27 -5.40 -20.25
N GLY A 123 -5.29 -4.07 -20.25
CA GLY A 123 -6.12 -3.27 -21.17
C GLY A 123 -5.62 -3.23 -22.62
N GLY A 124 -4.38 -3.66 -22.89
CA GLY A 124 -3.80 -3.61 -24.24
C GLY A 124 -3.38 -2.22 -24.71
N ALA A 125 -3.22 -1.28 -23.76
CA ALA A 125 -2.78 0.08 -24.00
C ALA A 125 -1.23 0.16 -24.02
N ASN A 126 -0.67 1.36 -24.21
CA ASN A 126 0.77 1.57 -24.05
C ASN A 126 1.14 1.44 -22.55
N TYR A 127 2.37 1.03 -22.26
CA TYR A 127 2.86 0.81 -20.90
C TYR A 127 4.32 1.24 -20.72
N GLY A 128 4.66 1.70 -19.51
CA GLY A 128 6.00 2.10 -19.10
C GLY A 128 6.74 2.93 -20.17
N PRO A 129 7.90 2.47 -20.69
CA PRO A 129 8.73 3.23 -21.64
C PRO A 129 8.09 3.42 -23.03
N TYR A 130 7.01 2.68 -23.34
CA TYR A 130 6.30 2.79 -24.61
C TYR A 130 5.22 3.88 -24.59
N ILE A 131 4.91 4.45 -23.42
CA ILE A 131 4.10 5.66 -23.30
C ILE A 131 4.97 6.88 -23.62
N LYS A 132 4.46 7.80 -24.44
CA LYS A 132 5.18 9.04 -24.78
C LYS A 132 5.44 9.89 -23.54
N LYS A 133 6.60 10.55 -23.48
CA LYS A 133 6.97 11.42 -22.35
C LYS A 133 6.19 12.74 -22.36
N TYR A 134 5.90 13.27 -21.18
CA TYR A 134 5.38 14.64 -21.05
C TYR A 134 6.33 15.65 -21.70
N ASN A 135 5.77 16.72 -22.28
CA ASN A 135 6.49 17.84 -22.89
C ASN A 135 7.61 17.41 -23.87
N SER A 136 7.33 16.39 -24.68
CA SER A 136 8.22 15.93 -25.75
C SER A 136 7.62 16.17 -27.13
N GLU A 137 8.49 16.31 -28.15
CA GLU A 137 8.13 16.41 -29.57
C GLU A 137 7.48 15.12 -30.13
N ASP A 138 7.22 14.11 -29.28
CA ASP A 138 6.58 12.85 -29.67
C ASP A 138 5.08 13.06 -29.94
N THR A 139 4.75 13.17 -31.22
CA THR A 139 3.39 13.38 -31.74
C THR A 139 2.49 12.15 -31.65
N ARG A 140 3.00 10.96 -31.26
CA ARG A 140 2.19 9.76 -31.11
C ARG A 140 1.05 9.98 -30.08
N PRO A 141 -0.08 9.25 -30.20
CA PRO A 141 -1.05 9.17 -29.12
C PRO A 141 -0.42 8.60 -27.85
N ALA A 142 -0.82 9.09 -26.67
CA ALA A 142 -0.31 8.55 -25.40
C ALA A 142 -0.79 7.10 -25.18
N ASN A 143 -2.05 6.81 -25.55
CA ASN A 143 -2.71 5.51 -25.41
C ASN A 143 -2.54 4.95 -23.98
N LEU A 144 -3.01 5.70 -22.98
CA LEU A 144 -2.97 5.27 -21.59
C LEU A 144 -4.04 4.21 -21.31
N GLY A 145 -3.71 3.26 -20.43
CA GLY A 145 -4.65 2.28 -19.92
C GLY A 145 -5.35 2.80 -18.67
N HIS A 146 -6.62 2.47 -18.54
CA HIS A 146 -7.42 2.75 -17.35
C HIS A 146 -8.12 1.46 -16.90
N CYS A 147 -8.16 1.20 -15.60
CA CYS A 147 -8.89 0.07 -15.04
C CYS A 147 -9.84 0.59 -13.95
N PHE A 148 -11.10 0.16 -14.02
CA PHE A 148 -12.15 0.52 -13.09
C PHE A 148 -12.76 -0.74 -12.51
N VAL A 149 -12.89 -0.80 -11.18
CA VAL A 149 -13.54 -1.91 -10.48
C VAL A 149 -14.67 -1.32 -9.66
N VAL A 150 -15.90 -1.78 -9.86
CA VAL A 150 -17.07 -1.36 -9.09
C VAL A 150 -17.63 -2.58 -8.38
N ILE A 151 -17.77 -2.49 -7.05
CA ILE A 151 -18.15 -3.62 -6.21
C ILE A 151 -19.48 -3.32 -5.53
N ASN A 152 -20.35 -4.32 -5.58
CA ASN A 152 -21.62 -4.39 -4.90
C ASN A 152 -21.38 -4.96 -3.48
N PRO A 153 -21.38 -4.14 -2.41
CA PRO A 153 -21.23 -4.62 -1.03
C PRO A 153 -22.37 -5.54 -0.57
N ASP A 154 -23.59 -5.40 -1.11
CA ASP A 154 -24.70 -6.30 -0.80
C ASP A 154 -24.46 -7.74 -1.29
N CYS A 155 -23.46 -7.99 -2.15
CA CYS A 155 -23.00 -9.36 -2.46
C CYS A 155 -22.27 -10.04 -1.28
N PHE A 156 -21.93 -9.30 -0.22
CA PHE A 156 -21.13 -9.76 0.92
C PHE A 156 -21.86 -9.48 2.25
N ALA A 157 -21.14 -9.03 3.30
CA ALA A 157 -21.72 -8.84 4.62
C ALA A 157 -22.64 -7.60 4.70
N PRO A 158 -23.86 -7.73 5.25
CA PRO A 158 -24.79 -6.60 5.41
C PRO A 158 -24.24 -5.53 6.35
N GLY A 159 -24.67 -4.26 6.23
CA GLY A 159 -24.24 -3.17 7.13
C GLY A 159 -22.89 -2.54 6.79
N PHE A 160 -22.55 -2.49 5.50
CA PHE A 160 -21.28 -1.94 5.00
C PHE A 160 -21.06 -0.48 5.40
N ASN A 161 -22.05 0.39 5.16
CA ASN A 161 -21.94 1.84 5.41
C ASN A 161 -21.75 2.16 6.90
N GLU A 162 -22.45 1.42 7.76
CA GLU A 162 -22.35 1.54 9.22
C GLU A 162 -20.94 1.16 9.69
N ARG A 163 -20.42 0.00 9.26
CA ARG A 163 -19.03 -0.40 9.57
C ARG A 163 -18.03 0.62 9.03
N MET A 164 -18.21 1.09 7.79
CA MET A 164 -17.29 2.06 7.17
C MET A 164 -17.26 3.36 7.97
N SER A 165 -18.41 3.90 8.36
CA SER A 165 -18.47 5.08 9.22
C SER A 165 -17.94 4.84 10.63
N ASN A 166 -18.12 3.64 11.20
CA ASN A 166 -17.54 3.29 12.50
C ASN A 166 -16.00 3.32 12.45
N LEU A 167 -15.38 2.71 11.42
CA LEU A 167 -13.93 2.78 11.21
C LEU A 167 -13.45 4.22 11.03
N MET A 168 -14.09 4.99 10.16
CA MET A 168 -13.70 6.38 9.90
C MET A 168 -13.83 7.27 11.15
N ASN A 169 -14.87 7.06 11.97
CA ASN A 169 -15.06 7.80 13.22
C ASN A 169 -14.03 7.41 14.27
N ALA A 170 -13.75 6.11 14.45
CA ALA A 170 -12.73 5.63 15.38
C ALA A 170 -11.36 6.27 15.11
N LEU A 171 -10.97 6.36 13.82
CA LEU A 171 -9.70 6.98 13.39
C LEU A 171 -9.67 8.49 13.66
N ARG A 172 -10.75 9.21 13.35
CA ARG A 172 -10.87 10.66 13.63
C ARG A 172 -10.88 10.99 15.14
N SER A 173 -11.31 10.05 15.97
CA SER A 173 -11.34 10.18 17.44
C SER A 173 -10.03 9.79 18.13
N MET A 174 -9.00 9.37 17.40
CA MET A 174 -7.69 9.06 17.97
C MET A 174 -6.97 10.30 18.49
N GLU A 175 -6.14 10.12 19.51
CA GLU A 175 -5.27 11.16 20.03
C GLU A 175 -4.23 11.60 18.97
N PRO A 176 -4.17 12.90 18.62
CA PRO A 176 -3.20 13.41 17.66
C PRO A 176 -1.87 13.78 18.33
N VAL A 177 -0.75 13.55 17.63
CA VAL A 177 0.60 13.94 18.06
C VAL A 177 0.76 15.45 18.25
N ASP A 178 0.03 16.23 17.45
CA ASP A 178 -0.10 17.69 17.59
C ASP A 178 -1.60 18.02 17.72
N PRO A 179 -2.09 18.54 18.87
CA PRO A 179 -3.48 18.92 19.05
C PRO A 179 -4.04 19.91 18.02
N LYS A 180 -3.18 20.61 17.26
CA LYS A 180 -3.57 21.52 16.16
C LYS A 180 -3.71 20.80 14.81
N LYS A 181 -3.30 19.54 14.71
CA LYS A 181 -3.32 18.71 13.50
C LYS A 181 -4.02 17.38 13.81
N PRO A 182 -5.37 17.35 13.79
CA PRO A 182 -6.11 16.13 14.08
C PRO A 182 -5.77 15.00 13.09
N VAL A 183 -6.00 13.77 13.54
CA VAL A 183 -6.02 12.58 12.69
C VAL A 183 -7.18 12.71 11.69
N LEU A 184 -6.91 12.41 10.43
CA LEU A 184 -7.87 12.53 9.33
C LEU A 184 -8.04 11.19 8.61
N VAL A 185 -9.14 11.03 7.90
CA VAL A 185 -9.36 9.94 6.93
C VAL A 185 -9.18 10.51 5.51
N PRO A 186 -8.63 9.76 4.54
CA PRO A 186 -8.59 10.19 3.14
C PRO A 186 -9.97 10.63 2.63
N GLY A 187 -10.01 11.82 2.01
CA GLY A 187 -11.23 12.54 1.64
C GLY A 187 -11.63 13.66 2.61
N ASP A 188 -11.15 13.65 3.86
CA ASP A 188 -11.42 14.74 4.81
C ASP A 188 -10.80 16.09 4.39
N PRO A 189 -9.53 16.17 3.93
CA PRO A 189 -8.95 17.43 3.43
C PRO A 189 -9.74 18.00 2.25
N GLU A 190 -10.13 17.14 1.30
CA GLU A 190 -10.86 17.51 0.09
C GLU A 190 -12.28 18.00 0.45
N ARG A 191 -12.99 17.29 1.33
CA ARG A 191 -14.30 17.74 1.86
C ARG A 191 -14.22 19.08 2.59
N ALA A 192 -13.18 19.29 3.39
CA ALA A 192 -12.99 20.56 4.09
C ALA A 192 -12.72 21.70 3.10
N PHE A 193 -11.92 21.45 2.07
CA PHE A 193 -11.60 22.42 1.03
C PHE A 193 -12.81 22.75 0.13
N MET A 194 -13.61 21.76 -0.27
CA MET A 194 -14.86 21.99 -1.01
C MET A 194 -15.82 22.91 -0.22
N LYS A 195 -16.08 22.60 1.05
CA LYS A 195 -16.89 23.47 1.94
C LYS A 195 -16.31 24.88 2.07
N GLN A 196 -14.99 25.02 2.05
CA GLN A 196 -14.30 26.31 2.10
C GLN A 196 -14.49 27.11 0.79
N VAL A 197 -14.45 26.45 -0.38
CA VAL A 197 -14.71 27.06 -1.69
C VAL A 197 -16.18 27.48 -1.79
N ASP A 198 -17.11 26.60 -1.42
CA ASP A 198 -18.56 26.88 -1.42
C ASP A 198 -18.88 28.10 -0.55
N LYS A 199 -18.32 28.17 0.65
CA LYS A 199 -18.47 29.31 1.58
C LYS A 199 -17.88 30.62 1.05
N GLN A 200 -16.86 30.55 0.19
CA GLN A 200 -16.22 31.73 -0.41
C GLN A 200 -16.82 32.15 -1.75
N GLY A 201 -17.62 31.29 -2.40
CA GLY A 201 -18.14 31.51 -3.75
C GLY A 201 -17.04 31.56 -4.82
N GLY A 202 -15.84 31.04 -4.56
CA GLY A 202 -14.71 31.15 -5.48
C GLY A 202 -13.47 30.34 -5.09
N ILE A 203 -12.65 30.03 -6.10
CA ILE A 203 -11.40 29.27 -5.97
C ILE A 203 -10.21 30.25 -5.91
N ARG A 204 -9.27 30.01 -5.00
CA ARG A 204 -8.04 30.80 -4.87
C ARG A 204 -6.94 30.24 -5.78
N TYR A 205 -6.35 31.08 -6.62
CA TYR A 205 -5.18 30.77 -7.43
C TYR A 205 -3.98 31.63 -7.00
N HIS A 206 -2.76 31.11 -7.19
CA HIS A 206 -1.55 31.90 -6.96
C HIS A 206 -1.40 32.96 -8.07
N THR A 207 -0.98 34.18 -7.72
CA THR A 207 -0.84 35.31 -8.68
C THR A 207 0.07 34.96 -9.86
N ASN A 208 1.22 34.32 -9.60
CA ASN A 208 2.13 33.85 -10.67
C ASN A 208 1.45 32.88 -11.67
N LEU A 209 0.47 32.07 -11.24
CA LEU A 209 -0.27 31.19 -12.15
C LEU A 209 -1.22 32.00 -13.03
N ILE A 210 -1.95 32.96 -12.46
CA ILE A 210 -2.81 33.88 -13.21
C ILE A 210 -1.98 34.60 -14.28
N LYS A 211 -0.85 35.20 -13.88
CA LYS A 211 0.07 35.88 -14.79
C LYS A 211 0.59 34.96 -15.90
N SER A 212 0.98 33.73 -15.57
CA SER A 212 1.46 32.77 -16.58
C SER A 212 0.38 32.42 -17.61
N LEU A 213 -0.89 32.34 -17.19
CA LEU A 213 -2.04 32.11 -18.08
C LEU A 213 -2.38 33.36 -18.91
N GLU A 214 -2.20 34.57 -18.37
CA GLU A 214 -2.30 35.83 -19.12
C GLU A 214 -1.21 35.92 -20.21
N ASP A 215 0.04 35.61 -19.87
CA ASP A 215 1.18 35.60 -20.80
C ASP A 215 0.94 34.61 -21.96
N ILE A 216 0.40 33.40 -21.68
CA ILE A 216 -0.01 32.42 -22.71
C ILE A 216 -1.14 32.99 -23.59
N ALA A 217 -2.17 33.58 -22.97
CA ALA A 217 -3.32 34.15 -23.70
C ALA A 217 -2.96 35.36 -24.58
N HIS A 218 -1.83 36.03 -24.32
CA HIS A 218 -1.28 37.08 -25.16
C HIS A 218 -0.47 36.56 -26.35
N GLN A 219 0.08 35.36 -26.28
CA GLN A 219 0.90 34.75 -27.35
C GLN A 219 0.05 34.11 -28.46
N ASP A 220 -1.16 33.65 -28.14
CA ASP A 220 -2.03 32.93 -29.09
C ASP A 220 -3.20 33.81 -29.56
N THR A 221 -3.20 34.17 -30.85
CA THR A 221 -4.09 35.21 -31.40
C THR A 221 -5.57 34.82 -31.40
N LEU A 222 -5.88 33.52 -31.36
CA LEU A 222 -7.24 33.00 -31.22
C LEU A 222 -7.79 33.18 -29.79
N PHE A 223 -6.92 33.16 -28.77
CA PHE A 223 -7.25 33.22 -27.34
C PHE A 223 -7.66 34.64 -26.88
N ILE A 224 -7.09 35.67 -27.52
CA ILE A 224 -7.26 37.10 -27.17
C ILE A 224 -8.73 37.55 -27.18
N SER A 225 -9.58 36.91 -28.00
CA SER A 225 -11.01 37.26 -28.08
C SER A 225 -11.83 36.81 -26.86
N PHE A 226 -11.40 35.77 -26.15
CA PHE A 226 -12.18 35.12 -25.10
C PHE A 226 -11.90 35.69 -23.70
N ILE A 227 -10.64 36.07 -23.41
CA ILE A 227 -10.21 36.47 -22.05
C ILE A 227 -10.53 37.92 -21.67
N LYS A 228 -10.63 38.85 -22.64
CA LYS A 228 -10.86 40.30 -22.40
C LYS A 228 -12.13 40.64 -21.61
N ARG A 229 -12.99 39.67 -21.29
CA ARG A 229 -14.31 39.88 -20.65
C ARG A 229 -14.38 39.59 -19.13
N LYS A 230 -13.32 39.07 -18.45
CA LYS A 230 -13.49 38.57 -17.05
C LYS A 230 -12.41 38.78 -15.98
N PHE A 231 -11.19 39.31 -16.24
CA PHE A 231 -10.10 39.26 -15.24
C PHE A 231 -9.80 40.53 -14.40
N SER A 232 -10.48 41.66 -14.60
CA SER A 232 -10.04 42.97 -14.04
C SER A 232 -10.34 43.24 -12.54
N VAL A 233 -10.47 42.23 -11.67
CA VAL A 233 -11.03 42.41 -10.30
C VAL A 233 -10.07 42.03 -9.15
N ILE A 234 -8.90 41.43 -9.42
CA ILE A 234 -8.04 40.88 -8.35
C ILE A 234 -6.61 41.44 -8.40
N MET A 235 -6.39 42.66 -7.90
CA MET A 235 -5.08 43.13 -7.39
C MET A 235 -5.24 44.31 -6.40
N SER A 236 -5.00 44.09 -5.11
CA SER A 236 -4.62 45.19 -4.20
C SER A 236 -3.91 44.72 -2.92
N SER A 237 -2.76 45.36 -2.65
CA SER A 237 -2.01 45.54 -1.37
C SER A 237 -1.23 44.39 -0.70
N GLY A 238 -0.03 44.72 -0.17
CA GLY A 238 0.63 43.98 0.93
C GLY A 238 2.16 43.85 0.90
N LEU A 239 2.91 44.75 1.56
CA LEU A 239 4.39 44.80 1.64
C LEU A 239 4.79 45.51 2.99
N GLN A 240 6.02 45.51 3.55
CA GLN A 240 7.37 45.12 3.10
C GLN A 240 8.34 44.86 4.30
N LYS A 241 9.17 43.78 4.25
CA LYS A 241 10.49 43.54 4.95
C LYS A 241 10.64 43.62 6.49
N MET A 242 11.52 42.77 7.03
CA MET A 242 12.68 43.16 7.87
C MET A 242 13.75 42.05 7.93
N LEU A 243 15.05 42.39 8.00
CA LEU A 243 16.16 41.42 8.13
C LEU A 243 17.45 42.06 8.66
N THR A 244 18.02 41.47 9.72
CA THR A 244 19.42 41.52 10.22
C THR A 244 19.53 40.60 11.46
N SER A 245 20.70 40.14 11.95
CA SER A 245 21.92 39.59 11.32
C SER A 245 22.88 39.08 12.44
N GLN A 246 23.68 38.02 12.22
CA GLN A 246 25.10 37.82 12.68
C GLN A 246 25.61 36.36 12.50
N ARG A 247 26.95 36.19 12.59
CA ARG A 247 27.76 34.93 12.51
C ARG A 247 28.15 34.47 13.95
N ALA A 248 28.81 33.33 14.28
CA ALA A 248 29.41 32.20 13.54
C ALA A 248 29.62 30.96 14.45
N LEU A 249 29.80 29.76 13.83
CA LEU A 249 30.65 28.59 14.20
C LEU A 249 31.03 28.39 15.69
N SER A 250 30.71 27.26 16.36
CA SER A 250 31.26 25.89 16.16
C SER A 250 30.74 24.96 17.29
N GLY A 251 30.94 23.62 17.35
CA GLY A 251 31.55 22.63 16.44
C GLY A 251 32.37 21.54 17.18
N VAL A 252 31.91 20.26 17.22
CA VAL A 252 32.59 19.12 17.88
C VAL A 252 32.49 17.83 17.02
N SER A 253 33.53 17.00 17.05
CA SER A 253 33.69 15.78 16.25
C SER A 253 33.49 14.48 17.05
N VAL A 254 32.85 13.51 16.39
CA VAL A 254 33.28 12.10 16.22
C VAL A 254 33.95 11.38 17.42
N LEU A 255 33.30 10.31 17.91
CA LEU A 255 33.94 8.97 17.92
C LEU A 255 32.89 7.84 17.98
N THR A 256 33.12 6.75 17.25
CA THR A 256 32.23 5.58 17.16
C THR A 256 33.02 4.29 17.38
N ALA A 257 32.32 3.25 17.87
CA ALA A 257 32.68 1.82 17.88
C ALA A 257 33.83 1.36 18.81
N VAL A 258 33.51 0.43 19.72
CA VAL A 258 33.91 -0.99 19.60
C VAL A 258 32.84 -1.89 20.22
N ILE A 259 32.07 -2.63 19.41
CA ILE A 259 31.53 -3.95 19.79
C ILE A 259 31.78 -4.89 18.62
N ARG A 260 32.53 -5.98 18.87
CA ARG A 260 33.06 -6.85 17.82
C ARG A 260 32.46 -8.25 17.94
N ARG A 261 31.50 -8.54 17.03
CA ARG A 261 31.19 -9.86 16.43
C ARG A 261 30.98 -11.05 17.38
N ALA A 262 29.72 -11.44 17.57
CA ALA A 262 29.33 -12.84 17.72
C ALA A 262 28.98 -13.42 16.34
N SER A 263 29.73 -14.42 15.87
CA SER A 263 29.48 -15.10 14.58
C SER A 263 28.30 -16.08 14.69
N HIS A 264 27.33 -15.96 13.79
CA HIS A 264 26.15 -16.85 13.76
C HIS A 264 26.51 -18.21 13.13
N ASN A 265 26.25 -19.30 13.85
CA ASN A 265 26.22 -20.65 13.25
C ASN A 265 24.88 -20.86 12.55
N MET A 266 24.88 -20.83 11.22
CA MET A 266 23.71 -21.18 10.40
C MET A 266 23.72 -22.68 10.08
N ALA A 267 22.66 -23.40 10.43
CA ALA A 267 22.44 -24.79 10.02
C ALA A 267 21.53 -24.86 8.78
N VAL A 268 21.83 -25.77 7.85
CA VAL A 268 21.00 -26.01 6.66
C VAL A 268 20.14 -27.25 6.88
N VAL A 269 18.82 -27.11 6.75
CA VAL A 269 17.84 -28.19 6.90
C VAL A 269 17.19 -28.47 5.54
N PRO A 270 17.03 -29.73 5.12
CA PRO A 270 16.30 -30.06 3.88
C PRO A 270 14.84 -29.59 3.92
N VAL A 271 14.35 -29.03 2.81
CA VAL A 271 12.98 -28.48 2.70
C VAL A 271 11.91 -29.51 3.08
N HIS A 272 12.07 -30.77 2.67
CA HIS A 272 11.13 -31.85 3.02
C HIS A 272 11.13 -32.19 4.51
N GLU A 273 12.27 -32.10 5.19
CA GLU A 273 12.36 -32.32 6.65
C GLU A 273 11.73 -31.17 7.43
N ALA A 274 11.94 -29.92 7.02
CA ALA A 274 11.25 -28.77 7.61
C ALA A 274 9.72 -28.90 7.44
N ARG A 275 9.25 -29.28 6.25
CA ARG A 275 7.83 -29.54 5.96
C ARG A 275 7.26 -30.66 6.84
N ARG A 276 7.95 -31.81 6.91
CA ARG A 276 7.57 -32.97 7.72
C ARG A 276 7.43 -32.57 9.20
N PHE A 277 8.43 -31.87 9.73
CA PHE A 277 8.44 -31.40 11.12
C PHE A 277 7.27 -30.45 11.44
N MET A 278 6.94 -29.52 10.54
CA MET A 278 5.76 -28.64 10.71
C MET A 278 4.46 -29.44 10.74
N ILE A 279 4.28 -30.39 9.80
CA ILE A 279 3.08 -31.23 9.72
C ILE A 279 2.92 -32.07 10.99
N GLU A 280 3.98 -32.77 11.41
CA GLU A 280 3.97 -33.58 12.64
C GLU A 280 3.69 -32.73 13.89
N SER A 281 4.26 -31.52 13.98
CA SER A 281 4.03 -30.60 15.10
C SER A 281 2.57 -30.15 15.21
N LEU A 282 1.92 -29.91 14.06
CA LEU A 282 0.51 -29.51 13.99
C LEU A 282 -0.44 -30.68 14.30
N ILE A 283 -0.14 -31.87 13.77
CA ILE A 283 -0.87 -33.10 14.09
C ILE A 283 -0.76 -33.42 15.59
N ALA A 284 0.42 -33.23 16.20
CA ALA A 284 0.64 -33.44 17.64
C ALA A 284 -0.19 -32.52 18.55
N VAL A 285 -0.73 -31.40 18.03
CA VAL A 285 -1.68 -30.53 18.75
C VAL A 285 -3.12 -30.66 18.25
N GLY A 286 -3.43 -31.71 17.48
CA GLY A 286 -4.80 -32.09 17.11
C GLY A 286 -5.28 -31.56 15.75
N THR A 287 -4.39 -31.03 14.91
CA THR A 287 -4.72 -30.66 13.52
C THR A 287 -4.82 -31.89 12.62
N SER A 288 -5.83 -31.95 11.75
CA SER A 288 -5.93 -32.96 10.70
C SER A 288 -4.74 -32.86 9.74
N GLU A 289 -4.27 -33.99 9.22
CA GLU A 289 -3.15 -34.05 8.27
C GLU A 289 -3.36 -33.13 7.06
N ARG A 290 -4.61 -33.01 6.58
CA ARG A 290 -5.01 -32.13 5.46
C ARG A 290 -4.82 -30.64 5.78
N HIS A 291 -5.11 -30.21 7.00
CA HIS A 291 -4.96 -28.81 7.42
C HIS A 291 -3.52 -28.49 7.84
N ALA A 292 -2.88 -29.44 8.53
CA ALA A 292 -1.46 -29.38 8.88
C ALA A 292 -0.59 -29.23 7.62
N THR A 293 -0.91 -30.00 6.57
CA THR A 293 -0.29 -29.89 5.25
C THR A 293 -0.44 -28.50 4.65
N GLN A 294 -1.66 -27.96 4.58
CA GLN A 294 -1.93 -26.65 4.00
C GLN A 294 -1.20 -25.51 4.73
N LEU A 295 -1.15 -25.55 6.06
CA LEU A 295 -0.38 -24.58 6.83
C LEU A 295 1.13 -24.74 6.60
N ALA A 296 1.66 -25.97 6.70
CA ALA A 296 3.07 -26.24 6.49
C ALA A 296 3.56 -25.83 5.08
N ASP A 297 2.75 -26.04 4.04
CA ASP A 297 3.08 -25.62 2.67
C ASP A 297 3.26 -24.10 2.55
N VAL A 298 2.41 -23.30 3.20
CA VAL A 298 2.55 -21.82 3.24
C VAL A 298 3.81 -21.40 4.00
N LEU A 299 4.10 -22.02 5.16
CA LEU A 299 5.27 -21.67 5.96
C LEU A 299 6.59 -22.05 5.24
N VAL A 300 6.64 -23.23 4.63
CA VAL A 300 7.80 -23.66 3.82
C VAL A 300 7.97 -22.78 2.59
N ALA A 301 6.87 -22.39 1.93
CA ALA A 301 6.94 -21.46 0.80
C ALA A 301 7.47 -20.09 1.21
N ALA A 302 7.14 -19.60 2.42
CA ALA A 302 7.69 -18.36 2.95
C ALA A 302 9.21 -18.47 3.18
N ASP A 303 9.70 -19.52 3.85
CA ASP A 303 11.15 -19.73 4.05
C ASP A 303 11.88 -19.90 2.72
N HIS A 304 11.34 -20.68 1.78
CA HIS A 304 11.92 -20.91 0.45
C HIS A 304 11.97 -19.63 -0.41
N GLN A 305 11.11 -18.65 -0.15
CA GLN A 305 11.11 -17.34 -0.82
C GLN A 305 11.94 -16.27 -0.05
N GLY A 306 12.59 -16.64 1.07
CA GLY A 306 13.34 -15.71 1.92
C GLY A 306 12.47 -14.83 2.82
N HIS A 307 11.18 -15.12 2.93
CA HIS A 307 10.22 -14.46 3.82
C HIS A 307 10.21 -15.11 5.22
N PHE A 308 11.40 -15.32 5.80
CA PHE A 308 11.61 -16.05 7.06
C PHE A 308 10.77 -15.55 8.26
N SER A 309 10.30 -14.30 8.23
CA SER A 309 9.40 -13.76 9.26
C SER A 309 7.99 -14.37 9.25
N HIS A 310 7.62 -15.14 8.23
CA HIS A 310 6.31 -15.78 8.06
C HIS A 310 6.41 -17.29 7.75
N GLY A 311 7.60 -17.89 7.87
CA GLY A 311 7.84 -19.33 7.70
C GLY A 311 7.90 -20.09 9.02
N LEU A 312 8.88 -20.98 9.20
CA LEU A 312 9.06 -21.79 10.42
C LEU A 312 9.11 -20.96 11.71
N ASN A 313 9.59 -19.71 11.63
CA ASN A 313 9.61 -18.71 12.71
C ASN A 313 8.21 -18.21 13.15
N ARG A 314 7.13 -18.85 12.70
CA ARG A 314 5.75 -18.65 13.17
C ARG A 314 5.04 -19.95 13.57
N LEU A 315 5.69 -21.12 13.46
CA LEU A 315 5.07 -22.42 13.78
C LEU A 315 4.61 -22.47 15.26
N ASP A 316 5.41 -21.91 16.15
CA ASP A 316 5.13 -21.75 17.58
C ASP A 316 3.82 -21.02 17.84
N MET A 317 3.59 -19.89 17.17
CA MET A 317 2.35 -19.09 17.26
C MET A 317 1.12 -19.94 16.89
N TYR A 318 1.14 -20.65 15.76
CA TYR A 318 0.02 -21.52 15.38
C TYR A 318 -0.20 -22.68 16.35
N VAL A 319 0.87 -23.33 16.80
CA VAL A 319 0.82 -24.41 17.79
C VAL A 319 0.19 -23.93 19.09
N ASP A 320 0.49 -22.71 19.52
CA ASP A 320 -0.06 -22.11 20.73
C ASP A 320 -1.52 -21.66 20.57
N ASP A 321 -1.90 -21.04 19.44
CA ASP A 321 -3.29 -20.67 19.16
C ASP A 321 -4.19 -21.93 19.12
N ILE A 322 -3.73 -23.02 18.50
CA ILE A 322 -4.44 -24.31 18.49
C ILE A 322 -4.59 -24.89 19.90
N ARG A 323 -3.52 -24.89 20.71
CA ARG A 323 -3.57 -25.37 22.11
C ARG A 323 -4.53 -24.56 22.98
N LYS A 324 -4.56 -23.24 22.78
CA LYS A 324 -5.46 -22.30 23.47
C LYS A 324 -6.89 -22.33 22.91
N LYS A 325 -7.12 -23.05 21.79
CA LYS A 325 -8.40 -23.14 21.07
C LYS A 325 -8.91 -21.81 20.53
N THR A 326 -7.99 -20.89 20.25
CA THR A 326 -8.26 -19.57 19.66
C THR A 326 -8.42 -19.65 18.15
N THR A 327 -8.12 -20.83 17.57
CA THR A 327 -8.34 -21.25 16.19
C THR A 327 -8.87 -22.69 16.23
N ASP A 328 -9.89 -23.01 15.42
CA ASP A 328 -10.28 -24.40 15.17
C ASP A 328 -9.37 -25.01 14.08
N PRO A 329 -8.54 -26.02 14.41
CA PRO A 329 -7.60 -26.60 13.45
C PRO A 329 -8.27 -27.53 12.43
N ASN A 330 -9.55 -27.86 12.57
CA ASN A 330 -10.24 -28.93 11.83
C ASN A 330 -11.53 -28.49 11.12
N VAL A 331 -12.01 -27.26 11.34
CA VAL A 331 -13.21 -26.74 10.68
C VAL A 331 -13.02 -26.48 9.18
N GLU A 332 -14.10 -26.66 8.42
CA GLU A 332 -14.18 -26.36 6.99
C GLU A 332 -14.80 -24.96 6.75
N PRO A 333 -14.24 -24.13 5.85
CA PRO A 333 -14.85 -22.87 5.46
C PRO A 333 -16.22 -23.07 4.78
N VAL A 334 -17.17 -22.16 5.03
CA VAL A 334 -18.55 -22.26 4.52
C VAL A 334 -18.90 -21.03 3.67
N ILE A 335 -19.44 -21.25 2.46
CA ILE A 335 -19.96 -20.17 1.62
C ILE A 335 -21.28 -19.67 2.22
N LEU A 336 -21.32 -18.40 2.64
CA LEU A 336 -22.50 -17.72 3.18
C LEU A 336 -23.38 -17.13 2.07
N LYS A 337 -22.75 -16.63 1.00
CA LYS A 337 -23.44 -16.03 -0.14
C LYS A 337 -22.62 -16.22 -1.40
N GLU A 338 -23.28 -16.52 -2.52
CA GLU A 338 -22.63 -16.78 -3.79
C GLU A 338 -23.31 -16.05 -4.95
N GLY A 339 -22.51 -15.48 -5.84
CA GLY A 339 -22.92 -14.99 -7.16
C GLY A 339 -21.97 -15.51 -8.26
N PRO A 340 -22.19 -15.15 -9.53
CA PRO A 340 -21.36 -15.66 -10.64
C PRO A 340 -19.88 -15.32 -10.48
N ALA A 341 -19.58 -14.04 -10.21
CA ALA A 341 -18.23 -13.51 -10.03
C ALA A 341 -17.83 -13.33 -8.55
N THR A 342 -18.76 -13.49 -7.59
CA THR A 342 -18.52 -13.17 -6.16
C THR A 342 -18.82 -14.34 -5.22
N ALA A 343 -18.16 -14.37 -4.07
CA ALA A 343 -18.64 -15.13 -2.91
C ALA A 343 -18.22 -14.49 -1.58
N TRP A 344 -19.01 -14.75 -0.55
CA TRP A 344 -18.73 -14.42 0.85
C TRP A 344 -18.62 -15.71 1.65
N VAL A 345 -17.55 -15.86 2.44
CA VAL A 345 -17.18 -17.08 3.14
C VAL A 345 -17.05 -16.82 4.65
N ASP A 346 -17.51 -17.78 5.44
CA ASP A 346 -17.24 -17.88 6.88
C ASP A 346 -16.09 -18.87 7.07
N GLY A 347 -14.96 -18.39 7.57
CA GLY A 347 -13.81 -19.22 7.92
C GLY A 347 -14.01 -20.05 9.18
N LYS A 348 -15.08 -19.80 9.96
CA LYS A 348 -15.45 -20.53 11.19
C LYS A 348 -14.35 -20.57 12.27
N ASN A 349 -13.54 -19.52 12.33
CA ASN A 349 -12.33 -19.44 13.14
C ASN A 349 -11.26 -20.50 12.77
N GLY A 350 -11.25 -20.94 11.52
CA GLY A 350 -10.29 -21.90 10.99
C GLY A 350 -8.89 -21.33 10.77
N LEU A 351 -7.93 -22.22 10.50
CA LEU A 351 -6.55 -21.86 10.14
C LEU A 351 -6.52 -20.99 8.87
N GLY A 352 -5.83 -19.84 8.94
CA GLY A 352 -5.76 -18.86 7.84
C GLY A 352 -5.40 -19.46 6.47
N PRO A 353 -4.39 -20.36 6.37
CA PRO A 353 -4.09 -21.07 5.12
C PRO A 353 -5.21 -21.95 4.57
N VAL A 354 -6.00 -22.60 5.43
CA VAL A 354 -7.15 -23.43 5.00
C VAL A 354 -8.25 -22.54 4.42
N VAL A 355 -8.59 -21.45 5.13
CA VAL A 355 -9.58 -20.46 4.66
C VAL A 355 -9.10 -19.79 3.37
N GLY A 356 -7.84 -19.40 3.29
CA GLY A 356 -7.26 -18.68 2.15
C GLY A 356 -7.13 -19.55 0.89
N ASN A 357 -6.70 -20.80 1.02
CA ASN A 357 -6.65 -21.75 -0.10
C ASN A 357 -8.07 -21.98 -0.66
N PHE A 358 -9.03 -22.29 0.20
CA PHE A 358 -10.44 -22.47 -0.19
C PHE A 358 -10.98 -21.25 -0.95
N CYS A 359 -10.72 -20.04 -0.45
CA CYS A 359 -11.23 -18.81 -1.05
C CYS A 359 -10.54 -18.47 -2.39
N MET A 360 -9.23 -18.71 -2.52
CA MET A 360 -8.52 -18.49 -3.77
C MET A 360 -8.91 -19.54 -4.83
N ASP A 361 -9.06 -20.81 -4.47
CA ASP A 361 -9.57 -21.84 -5.39
C ASP A 361 -10.99 -21.51 -5.87
N LEU A 362 -11.85 -20.99 -4.99
CA LEU A 362 -13.18 -20.49 -5.34
C LEU A 362 -13.12 -19.27 -6.27
N ALA A 363 -12.17 -18.34 -6.04
CA ALA A 363 -11.95 -17.19 -6.93
C ALA A 363 -11.49 -17.65 -8.33
N ILE A 364 -10.52 -18.56 -8.41
CA ILE A 364 -10.03 -19.15 -9.67
C ILE A 364 -11.15 -19.87 -10.41
N LYS A 365 -11.97 -20.67 -9.70
CA LYS A 365 -13.14 -21.35 -10.27
C LYS A 365 -14.14 -20.36 -10.89
N LYS A 366 -14.37 -19.21 -10.26
CA LYS A 366 -15.24 -18.15 -10.78
C LYS A 366 -14.61 -17.42 -11.98
N ALA A 367 -13.33 -17.08 -11.90
CA ALA A 367 -12.59 -16.45 -12.99
C ALA A 367 -12.59 -17.31 -14.27
N LYS A 368 -12.43 -18.64 -14.14
CA LYS A 368 -12.56 -19.59 -15.27
C LYS A 368 -13.94 -19.57 -15.96
N ASN A 369 -15.00 -19.15 -15.25
CA ASN A 369 -16.37 -19.16 -15.75
C ASN A 369 -16.83 -17.80 -16.30
N VAL A 370 -16.44 -16.69 -15.65
CA VAL A 370 -16.94 -15.33 -15.97
C VAL A 370 -15.83 -14.27 -16.04
N GLY A 371 -14.57 -14.68 -16.18
CA GLY A 371 -13.39 -13.82 -16.35
C GLY A 371 -12.82 -13.23 -15.06
N VAL A 372 -13.64 -13.03 -14.03
CA VAL A 372 -13.20 -12.54 -12.70
C VAL A 372 -13.88 -13.33 -11.58
N GLY A 373 -13.12 -13.63 -10.53
CA GLY A 373 -13.63 -14.12 -9.25
C GLY A 373 -13.16 -13.23 -8.10
N TRP A 374 -14.09 -12.78 -7.26
CA TRP A 374 -13.83 -11.94 -6.09
C TRP A 374 -14.44 -12.58 -4.84
N VAL A 375 -13.61 -13.12 -3.95
CA VAL A 375 -14.04 -13.86 -2.75
C VAL A 375 -13.56 -13.13 -1.51
N SER A 376 -14.46 -12.87 -0.57
CA SER A 376 -14.15 -12.26 0.72
C SER A 376 -14.53 -13.20 1.85
N ALA A 377 -13.70 -13.29 2.89
CA ALA A 377 -13.90 -14.18 4.03
C ALA A 377 -13.78 -13.42 5.35
N LYS A 378 -14.61 -13.80 6.33
CA LYS A 378 -14.51 -13.38 7.74
C LYS A 378 -14.26 -14.58 8.66
N GLY A 379 -14.02 -14.36 9.94
CA GLY A 379 -13.86 -15.45 10.91
C GLY A 379 -12.64 -16.31 10.57
N SER A 380 -11.52 -15.68 10.24
CA SER A 380 -10.27 -16.35 9.87
C SER A 380 -9.11 -15.91 10.78
N ASN A 381 -7.96 -16.55 10.60
CA ASN A 381 -6.74 -16.35 11.38
C ASN A 381 -5.57 -15.90 10.49
N HIS A 382 -4.39 -15.71 11.09
CA HIS A 382 -3.19 -15.31 10.36
C HIS A 382 -2.89 -16.29 9.21
N PHE A 383 -2.67 -15.76 8.00
CA PHE A 383 -2.64 -16.56 6.77
C PHE A 383 -1.25 -16.77 6.14
N GLY A 384 -0.17 -16.44 6.85
CA GLY A 384 1.20 -16.52 6.31
C GLY A 384 1.51 -15.41 5.30
N ILE A 385 2.24 -15.73 4.23
CA ILE A 385 2.55 -14.78 3.15
C ILE A 385 1.36 -14.58 2.21
N ALA A 386 1.03 -13.33 1.87
CA ALA A 386 -0.06 -13.06 0.93
C ALA A 386 0.30 -13.58 -0.48
N GLY A 387 1.58 -13.52 -0.86
CA GLY A 387 2.12 -13.99 -2.13
C GLY A 387 1.87 -15.47 -2.42
N TRP A 388 1.54 -16.30 -1.42
CA TRP A 388 1.12 -17.68 -1.67
C TRP A 388 -0.17 -17.76 -2.48
N TYR A 389 -1.21 -17.03 -2.06
CA TYR A 389 -2.54 -17.10 -2.68
C TYR A 389 -2.54 -16.47 -4.08
N SER A 390 -1.90 -15.31 -4.26
CA SER A 390 -1.77 -14.71 -5.59
C SER A 390 -1.00 -15.63 -6.56
N ARG A 391 0.03 -16.33 -6.08
CA ARG A 391 0.73 -17.36 -6.87
C ARG A 391 -0.13 -18.60 -7.19
N THR A 392 -1.12 -18.95 -6.38
CA THR A 392 -2.06 -20.05 -6.72
C THR A 392 -2.87 -19.74 -7.98
N ALA A 393 -3.28 -18.48 -8.18
CA ALA A 393 -3.90 -18.04 -9.44
C ALA A 393 -2.87 -17.94 -10.59
N LEU A 394 -1.64 -17.48 -10.31
CA LEU A 394 -0.54 -17.48 -11.29
C LEU A 394 -0.30 -18.89 -11.87
N ASN A 395 -0.30 -19.92 -11.03
CA ASN A 395 -0.16 -21.33 -11.43
C ASN A 395 -1.32 -21.82 -12.33
N ASN A 396 -2.42 -21.06 -12.41
CA ASN A 396 -3.54 -21.29 -13.33
C ASN A 396 -3.48 -20.40 -14.58
N ASN A 397 -2.37 -19.68 -14.82
CA ASN A 397 -2.18 -18.65 -15.84
C ASN A 397 -3.16 -17.47 -15.73
N MET A 398 -3.50 -17.10 -14.49
CA MET A 398 -4.37 -15.98 -14.16
C MET A 398 -3.61 -14.91 -13.39
N LEU A 399 -4.10 -13.67 -13.39
CA LEU A 399 -3.66 -12.71 -12.40
C LEU A 399 -4.31 -13.08 -11.06
N GLY A 400 -3.52 -13.07 -9.99
CA GLY A 400 -3.99 -13.31 -8.63
C GLY A 400 -3.79 -12.07 -7.77
N MET A 401 -4.75 -11.75 -6.90
CA MET A 401 -4.56 -10.76 -5.83
C MET A 401 -5.04 -11.32 -4.50
N SER A 402 -4.40 -10.87 -3.42
CA SER A 402 -4.81 -11.25 -2.07
C SER A 402 -4.51 -10.16 -1.06
N PHE A 403 -5.41 -10.03 -0.09
CA PHE A 403 -5.40 -9.02 0.96
C PHE A 403 -5.81 -9.67 2.29
N THR A 404 -5.28 -9.18 3.40
CA THR A 404 -5.80 -9.45 4.76
C THR A 404 -5.69 -8.19 5.60
N ASN A 405 -6.60 -7.99 6.56
CA ASN A 405 -6.27 -7.12 7.69
C ASN A 405 -5.50 -7.92 8.76
N THR A 406 -4.87 -7.23 9.71
CA THR A 406 -4.12 -7.86 10.82
C THR A 406 -4.34 -7.09 12.12
N SER A 407 -3.87 -7.66 13.24
CA SER A 407 -3.76 -6.95 14.52
C SER A 407 -3.16 -5.54 14.38
N PRO A 408 -3.63 -4.53 15.15
CA PRO A 408 -3.16 -3.15 15.03
C PRO A 408 -1.67 -3.00 15.31
N LEU A 409 -0.94 -2.50 14.32
CA LEU A 409 0.50 -2.24 14.36
C LEU A 409 0.92 -0.98 13.56
N MET A 410 0.09 -0.50 12.64
CA MET A 410 0.31 0.74 11.90
C MET A 410 -0.35 1.92 12.64
N SER A 411 0.42 2.99 12.87
CA SER A 411 -0.10 4.29 13.29
C SER A 411 -0.72 5.05 12.11
N PRO A 412 -2.00 5.45 12.18
CA PRO A 412 -2.58 6.42 11.25
C PRO A 412 -1.77 7.72 11.22
N THR A 413 -1.79 8.43 10.09
CA THR A 413 -1.04 9.68 9.97
C THR A 413 -1.50 10.72 11.00
N ARG A 414 -0.55 11.19 11.82
CA ARG A 414 -0.71 12.08 12.99
C ARG A 414 -1.27 11.45 14.27
N ALA A 415 -1.49 10.14 14.34
CA ALA A 415 -1.93 9.48 15.58
C ALA A 415 -0.74 9.13 16.51
N THR A 416 -0.94 9.18 17.83
CA THR A 416 0.06 8.70 18.80
C THR A 416 0.18 7.17 18.82
N MET A 417 -0.92 6.46 18.54
CA MET A 417 -1.03 5.00 18.67
C MET A 417 -1.31 4.28 17.34
N ALA A 418 -1.04 2.98 17.31
CA ALA A 418 -1.46 2.08 16.23
C ALA A 418 -2.98 1.83 16.22
N ALA A 419 -3.57 1.72 15.03
CA ALA A 419 -4.99 1.38 14.85
C ALA A 419 -5.31 0.55 13.60
N LEU A 420 -4.40 0.43 12.63
CA LEU A 420 -4.57 -0.48 11.48
C LEU A 420 -3.53 -1.59 11.54
N GLY A 421 -3.79 -2.71 10.88
CA GLY A 421 -2.78 -3.75 10.73
C GLY A 421 -1.64 -3.40 9.76
N THR A 422 -0.72 -4.35 9.58
CA THR A 422 0.29 -4.27 8.51
C THR A 422 -0.31 -4.44 7.11
N ASN A 423 -1.54 -4.98 7.07
CA ASN A 423 -2.50 -4.90 5.97
C ASN A 423 -1.85 -5.09 4.58
N PRO A 424 -1.36 -6.31 4.25
CA PRO A 424 -0.64 -6.55 3.03
C PRO A 424 -1.51 -6.56 1.77
N ILE A 425 -0.86 -6.21 0.66
CA ILE A 425 -1.35 -6.26 -0.71
C ILE A 425 -0.41 -7.18 -1.50
N SER A 426 -0.97 -8.16 -2.20
CA SER A 426 -0.23 -8.94 -3.20
C SER A 426 -0.94 -8.93 -4.55
N LEU A 427 -0.17 -8.88 -5.63
CA LEU A 427 -0.59 -9.19 -6.99
C LEU A 427 0.45 -10.08 -7.67
N ALA A 428 0.01 -11.12 -8.37
CA ALA A 428 0.83 -11.96 -9.24
C ALA A 428 0.28 -11.95 -10.67
N ALA A 429 1.15 -12.01 -11.68
CA ALA A 429 0.77 -12.02 -13.10
C ALA A 429 1.75 -12.86 -13.96
N PRO A 430 1.24 -13.66 -14.91
CA PRO A 430 2.08 -14.51 -15.77
C PRO A 430 2.77 -13.72 -16.89
N ALA A 431 3.98 -14.13 -17.23
CA ALA A 431 4.71 -13.75 -18.44
C ALA A 431 5.10 -15.01 -19.23
N LYS A 432 6.03 -14.89 -20.18
CA LYS A 432 6.38 -16.02 -21.06
C LYS A 432 7.21 -17.07 -20.34
N ASN A 433 7.15 -18.31 -20.84
CA ASN A 433 8.10 -19.37 -20.51
C ASN A 433 8.24 -19.67 -18.99
N GLY A 434 7.17 -19.43 -18.21
CA GLY A 434 7.16 -19.61 -16.74
C GLY A 434 7.70 -18.41 -15.94
N ASP A 435 8.09 -17.32 -16.60
CA ASP A 435 8.43 -16.07 -15.95
C ASP A 435 7.18 -15.36 -15.40
N SER A 436 7.34 -14.48 -14.41
CA SER A 436 6.22 -13.82 -13.74
C SER A 436 6.61 -12.54 -13.00
N PHE A 437 5.61 -11.69 -12.79
CA PHE A 437 5.66 -10.61 -11.80
C PHE A 437 4.91 -11.02 -10.55
N VAL A 438 5.51 -10.83 -9.37
CA VAL A 438 4.83 -10.98 -8.09
C VAL A 438 5.22 -9.83 -7.16
N LEU A 439 4.21 -9.09 -6.71
CA LEU A 439 4.25 -8.17 -5.60
C LEU A 439 3.70 -8.87 -4.35
N ASP A 440 4.42 -8.79 -3.23
CA ASP A 440 3.89 -9.08 -1.89
C ASP A 440 4.45 -8.05 -0.92
N MET A 441 3.57 -7.23 -0.32
CA MET A 441 4.00 -6.13 0.55
C MET A 441 2.97 -5.74 1.61
N ALA A 442 3.44 -5.57 2.86
CA ALA A 442 2.73 -4.80 3.88
C ALA A 442 2.57 -3.33 3.49
N THR A 443 1.48 -2.68 3.88
CA THR A 443 1.21 -1.24 3.67
C THR A 443 1.91 -0.32 4.68
N THR A 444 2.54 -0.89 5.71
CA THR A 444 3.54 -0.21 6.57
C THR A 444 4.87 0.02 5.85
N ALA A 445 5.70 0.95 6.33
CA ALA A 445 7.06 1.15 5.83
C ALA A 445 7.91 -0.13 5.98
N VAL A 446 7.71 -0.85 7.09
CA VAL A 446 8.46 -2.07 7.45
C VAL A 446 7.55 -3.14 8.08
N ALA A 447 8.01 -4.39 8.10
CA ALA A 447 7.39 -5.46 8.88
C ALA A 447 8.15 -5.64 10.20
N VAL A 448 7.45 -5.99 11.30
CA VAL A 448 8.04 -6.14 12.65
C VAL A 448 9.30 -7.00 12.64
N GLY A 449 9.30 -8.12 11.92
CA GLY A 449 10.47 -9.02 11.83
C GLY A 449 11.75 -8.39 11.28
N LYS A 450 11.70 -7.28 10.53
CA LYS A 450 12.90 -6.53 10.14
C LYS A 450 13.45 -5.67 11.29
N ILE A 451 12.59 -5.20 12.21
CA ILE A 451 13.01 -4.52 13.45
C ILE A 451 13.67 -5.55 14.39
N GLU A 452 13.06 -6.73 14.57
CA GLU A 452 13.64 -7.85 15.33
C GLU A 452 15.06 -8.22 14.85
N VAL A 453 15.30 -8.18 13.54
CA VAL A 453 16.63 -8.39 12.95
C VAL A 453 17.61 -7.28 13.32
N GLN A 454 17.20 -6.00 13.32
CA GLN A 454 18.09 -4.90 13.72
C GLN A 454 18.43 -4.96 15.22
N ILE A 455 17.46 -5.32 16.09
CA ILE A 455 17.71 -5.60 17.52
C ILE A 455 18.78 -6.71 17.67
N LYS A 456 18.62 -7.84 16.98
CA LYS A 456 19.57 -8.97 17.02
C LYS A 456 20.98 -8.61 16.55
N LYS A 457 21.14 -7.58 15.70
CA LYS A 457 22.44 -7.06 15.27
C LYS A 457 23.01 -5.96 16.17
N GLY A 458 22.18 -5.30 16.98
CA GLY A 458 22.53 -4.04 17.66
C GLY A 458 22.65 -2.85 16.70
N GLU A 459 21.90 -2.86 15.59
CA GLU A 459 21.86 -1.77 14.60
C GLU A 459 20.60 -0.89 14.78
N PRO A 460 20.65 0.41 14.46
CA PRO A 460 19.45 1.26 14.43
C PRO A 460 18.50 0.85 13.29
N ILE A 461 17.23 1.23 13.43
CA ILE A 461 16.26 1.19 12.32
C ILE A 461 16.33 2.50 11.51
N PRO A 462 16.12 2.46 10.19
CA PRO A 462 15.95 3.66 9.38
C PRO A 462 14.82 4.57 9.87
N GLU A 463 15.01 5.87 9.69
CA GLU A 463 14.00 6.89 9.98
C GLU A 463 12.69 6.60 9.23
N GLY A 464 11.56 6.77 9.91
CA GLY A 464 10.24 6.49 9.33
C GLY A 464 9.88 5.01 9.23
N TRP A 465 10.56 4.11 9.97
CA TRP A 465 10.10 2.72 10.18
C TRP A 465 9.06 2.61 11.31
N ALA A 466 9.30 3.28 12.44
CA ALA A 466 8.45 3.26 13.62
C ALA A 466 8.41 4.64 14.31
N GLN A 467 7.44 4.82 15.21
CA GLN A 467 7.34 5.95 16.14
C GLN A 467 7.37 5.44 17.60
N GLY A 468 7.84 6.26 18.52
CA GLY A 468 7.74 6.01 19.96
C GLY A 468 6.32 6.27 20.51
N PRO A 469 6.09 6.03 21.82
CA PRO A 469 4.80 6.25 22.47
C PRO A 469 4.30 7.71 22.45
N ASP A 470 5.19 8.68 22.26
CA ASP A 470 4.85 10.10 22.08
C ASP A 470 4.46 10.46 20.63
N GLY A 471 4.39 9.46 19.75
CA GLY A 471 4.08 9.59 18.33
C GLY A 471 5.16 10.26 17.48
N LYS A 472 6.36 10.48 18.00
CA LYS A 472 7.52 10.93 17.20
C LYS A 472 8.25 9.73 16.61
N THR A 473 8.80 9.90 15.40
CA THR A 473 9.63 8.87 14.75
C THR A 473 10.84 8.49 15.61
N THR A 474 11.28 7.23 15.49
CA THR A 474 12.46 6.72 16.19
C THR A 474 13.35 5.87 15.27
N THR A 475 14.66 5.99 15.48
CA THR A 475 15.69 5.11 14.90
C THR A 475 16.22 4.07 15.89
N ASP A 476 15.75 4.09 17.15
CA ASP A 476 16.04 3.06 18.14
C ASP A 476 15.20 1.81 17.83
N ALA A 477 15.88 0.69 17.57
CA ALA A 477 15.24 -0.55 17.18
C ALA A 477 14.43 -1.20 18.31
N GLN A 478 14.87 -1.07 19.56
CA GLN A 478 14.18 -1.61 20.72
C GLN A 478 12.93 -0.78 21.02
N LEU A 479 13.05 0.56 21.07
CA LEU A 479 11.91 1.45 21.25
C LEU A 479 10.86 1.30 20.13
N GLY A 480 11.30 1.13 18.88
CA GLY A 480 10.40 0.92 17.74
C GLY A 480 9.71 -0.46 17.71
N PHE A 481 10.26 -1.46 18.41
CA PHE A 481 9.61 -2.75 18.63
C PHE A 481 8.63 -2.68 19.80
N ASP A 482 9.05 -2.09 20.92
CA ASP A 482 8.26 -2.00 22.16
C ASP A 482 7.05 -1.07 22.01
N SER A 483 7.17 0.01 21.25
CA SER A 483 6.05 0.92 20.97
C SER A 483 4.94 0.28 20.12
N ARG A 484 5.29 -0.76 19.34
CA ARG A 484 4.40 -1.45 18.38
C ARG A 484 3.69 -0.51 17.39
N CYS A 485 4.27 0.67 17.18
CA CYS A 485 3.72 1.73 16.33
C CYS A 485 4.58 1.88 15.06
N LEU A 486 4.32 1.02 14.07
CA LEU A 486 4.93 1.08 12.75
C LEU A 486 4.39 2.28 11.97
N MET A 487 5.27 2.94 11.23
CA MET A 487 4.86 3.99 10.30
C MET A 487 4.20 3.39 9.06
N PRO A 488 3.23 4.09 8.44
CA PRO A 488 2.71 3.72 7.13
C PRO A 488 3.79 3.83 6.04
N LEU A 489 3.61 3.16 4.91
CA LEU A 489 4.52 3.31 3.77
C LEU A 489 4.56 4.77 3.30
N GLY A 490 5.77 5.32 3.19
CA GLY A 490 6.01 6.76 3.04
C GLY A 490 6.34 7.46 4.36
N GLY A 491 6.39 6.78 5.50
CA GLY A 491 6.89 7.34 6.76
C GLY A 491 6.00 8.46 7.32
N ALA A 492 6.60 9.63 7.56
CA ALA A 492 5.90 10.82 8.04
C ALA A 492 5.03 11.48 6.95
N GLU A 493 4.19 12.45 7.34
CA GLU A 493 3.33 13.19 6.41
C GLU A 493 4.13 13.92 5.30
N LEU A 494 5.32 14.43 5.63
CA LEU A 494 6.24 15.13 4.71
C LEU A 494 6.75 14.22 3.58
N THR A 495 6.97 12.94 3.89
CA THR A 495 7.42 11.88 2.97
C THR A 495 6.25 11.07 2.38
N SER A 496 5.02 11.56 2.56
CA SER A 496 3.75 11.01 2.08
C SER A 496 3.24 9.72 2.74
N GLY A 497 3.50 9.52 4.03
CA GLY A 497 2.93 8.42 4.83
C GLY A 497 1.40 8.29 4.79
N TYR A 498 0.66 9.38 4.56
CA TYR A 498 -0.80 9.35 4.37
C TYR A 498 -1.24 8.44 3.21
N LYS A 499 -0.36 8.18 2.24
CA LYS A 499 -0.61 7.23 1.14
C LYS A 499 -0.57 5.78 1.62
N GLY A 500 0.46 5.37 2.36
CA GLY A 500 0.53 4.03 2.95
C GLY A 500 -0.60 3.76 3.94
N TYR A 501 -0.97 4.77 4.73
CA TYR A 501 -2.13 4.74 5.62
C TYR A 501 -3.44 4.58 4.81
N GLY A 502 -3.60 5.33 3.72
CA GLY A 502 -4.71 5.16 2.78
C GLY A 502 -4.80 3.77 2.16
N LEU A 503 -3.68 3.17 1.77
CA LEU A 503 -3.62 1.77 1.31
C LEU A 503 -4.02 0.79 2.42
N GLY A 504 -3.61 1.05 3.67
CA GLY A 504 -4.04 0.28 4.84
C GLY A 504 -5.57 0.30 5.04
N LEU A 505 -6.22 1.44 4.77
CA LEU A 505 -7.68 1.59 4.80
C LEU A 505 -8.39 0.96 3.59
N LEU A 506 -7.77 0.97 2.40
CA LEU A 506 -8.25 0.21 1.25
C LEU A 506 -8.32 -1.29 1.60
N VAL A 507 -7.27 -1.82 2.24
CA VAL A 507 -7.23 -3.20 2.70
C VAL A 507 -8.28 -3.47 3.81
N GLU A 508 -8.43 -2.59 4.81
CA GLU A 508 -9.53 -2.72 5.77
C GLU A 508 -10.90 -2.73 5.10
N THR A 509 -11.08 -1.96 4.03
CA THR A 509 -12.38 -1.89 3.36
C THR A 509 -12.75 -3.24 2.72
N PHE A 510 -11.79 -4.00 2.18
CA PHE A 510 -12.05 -5.34 1.62
C PHE A 510 -12.07 -6.44 2.68
N CYS A 511 -11.19 -6.33 3.67
CA CYS A 511 -10.95 -7.38 4.65
C CYS A 511 -11.89 -7.23 5.84
N GLY A 512 -11.87 -6.10 6.53
CA GLY A 512 -12.78 -5.81 7.64
C GLY A 512 -14.22 -5.51 7.18
N ILE A 513 -14.38 -4.40 6.44
CA ILE A 513 -15.68 -3.78 6.21
C ILE A 513 -16.56 -4.61 5.26
N LEU A 514 -16.01 -5.11 4.15
CA LEU A 514 -16.75 -5.91 3.17
C LEU A 514 -17.06 -7.33 3.66
N SER A 515 -16.11 -7.98 4.35
CA SER A 515 -16.31 -9.34 4.86
C SER A 515 -17.17 -9.39 6.12
N GLY A 516 -17.25 -8.29 6.88
CA GLY A 516 -17.91 -8.28 8.19
C GLY A 516 -17.13 -9.06 9.26
N SER A 517 -15.80 -9.06 9.16
CA SER A 517 -14.88 -9.46 10.23
C SER A 517 -14.64 -8.30 11.21
N GLU A 518 -13.76 -8.49 12.20
CA GLU A 518 -13.23 -7.33 12.95
C GLU A 518 -12.33 -6.47 12.07
N PHE A 519 -12.21 -5.19 12.44
CA PHE A 519 -11.51 -4.17 11.64
C PHE A 519 -10.86 -3.08 12.50
N GLY A 520 -9.73 -2.56 12.03
CA GLY A 520 -9.01 -1.46 12.67
C GLY A 520 -8.72 -1.74 14.17
N PRO A 521 -8.99 -0.80 15.08
CA PRO A 521 -8.62 -0.93 16.50
C PRO A 521 -9.39 -2.03 17.26
N ASN A 522 -10.43 -2.62 16.67
CA ASN A 522 -11.22 -3.70 17.27
C ASN A 522 -10.58 -5.08 17.08
N VAL A 523 -9.63 -5.23 16.15
CA VAL A 523 -8.95 -6.51 15.91
C VAL A 523 -8.05 -6.86 17.09
N ARG A 524 -8.10 -8.12 17.56
CA ARG A 524 -7.26 -8.65 18.64
C ARG A 524 -5.80 -8.26 18.45
N LYS A 525 -5.16 -7.71 19.48
CA LYS A 525 -3.72 -7.35 19.45
C LYS A 525 -2.85 -8.61 19.37
N TRP A 526 -1.71 -8.52 18.68
CA TRP A 526 -0.82 -9.66 18.45
C TRP A 526 0.03 -10.02 19.68
N MET A 527 0.44 -9.02 20.47
CA MET A 527 1.13 -9.16 21.75
C MET A 527 0.71 -8.02 22.70
N GLU A 528 0.58 -8.29 24.00
CA GLU A 528 0.21 -7.28 25.02
C GLU A 528 1.41 -6.73 25.82
N GLU A 529 1.15 -5.67 26.59
CA GLU A 529 2.06 -5.18 27.62
C GLU A 529 2.18 -6.21 28.76
N THR A 530 3.33 -6.27 29.43
CA THR A 530 3.77 -7.42 30.24
C THR A 530 3.03 -7.70 31.56
N ASP A 531 1.89 -7.04 31.82
CA ASP A 531 1.17 -7.12 33.12
C ASP A 531 -0.37 -7.26 33.00
N ARG A 532 -0.89 -7.70 31.85
CA ARG A 532 -2.30 -8.16 31.74
C ARG A 532 -2.37 -9.54 31.09
N PRO A 533 -3.30 -10.42 31.55
CA PRO A 533 -3.65 -11.59 30.78
C PRO A 533 -4.28 -11.08 29.49
N ALA A 534 -3.61 -11.33 28.37
CA ALA A 534 -4.13 -10.90 27.10
C ALA A 534 -5.50 -11.53 26.82
N ASN A 535 -6.35 -10.83 26.06
CA ASN A 535 -7.56 -11.41 25.46
C ASN A 535 -7.21 -12.43 24.35
N LEU A 536 -6.22 -13.31 24.61
CA LEU A 536 -5.92 -14.48 23.81
C LEU A 536 -7.14 -15.39 23.69
N ASP A 537 -8.00 -15.43 24.72
CA ASP A 537 -9.26 -16.18 24.72
C ASP A 537 -10.30 -15.65 23.70
N GLU A 538 -10.08 -14.49 23.08
CA GLU A 538 -10.92 -13.97 22.00
C GLU A 538 -10.41 -14.41 20.62
N GLU A 539 -11.35 -14.80 19.75
CA GLU A 539 -11.06 -15.16 18.35
C GLU A 539 -10.52 -13.95 17.58
N PRO A 540 -9.43 -14.07 16.80
CA PRO A 540 -8.89 -12.94 16.04
C PRO A 540 -9.87 -12.33 15.02
N ASN A 541 -10.82 -13.13 14.52
CA ASN A 541 -11.83 -12.77 13.52
C ASN A 541 -11.25 -11.86 12.42
N LEU A 542 -10.15 -12.31 11.79
CA LEU A 542 -9.54 -11.60 10.67
C LEU A 542 -10.37 -11.76 9.41
N GLY A 543 -10.26 -10.75 8.55
CA GLY A 543 -10.89 -10.70 7.25
C GLY A 543 -9.87 -10.86 6.13
N HIS A 544 -10.28 -11.52 5.05
CA HIS A 544 -9.45 -11.74 3.87
C HIS A 544 -10.21 -11.40 2.59
N CYS A 545 -9.48 -11.06 1.53
CA CYS A 545 -10.04 -10.88 0.20
C CYS A 545 -9.10 -11.47 -0.86
N PHE A 546 -9.66 -12.24 -1.79
CA PHE A 546 -8.94 -12.97 -2.83
C PHE A 546 -9.57 -12.69 -4.19
N VAL A 547 -8.75 -12.38 -5.18
CA VAL A 547 -9.21 -12.06 -6.53
C VAL A 547 -8.43 -12.90 -7.54
N ALA A 548 -9.13 -13.48 -8.50
CA ALA A 548 -8.54 -14.09 -9.69
C ALA A 548 -9.12 -13.43 -10.94
N ILE A 549 -8.28 -13.18 -11.94
CA ILE A 549 -8.65 -12.53 -13.21
C ILE A 549 -8.05 -13.36 -14.35
N ASP A 550 -8.88 -13.87 -15.27
CA ASP A 550 -8.39 -14.53 -16.48
C ASP A 550 -7.99 -13.46 -17.52
N PRO A 551 -6.69 -13.29 -17.84
CA PRO A 551 -6.26 -12.30 -18.83
C PRO A 551 -6.81 -12.56 -20.24
N LYS A 552 -7.29 -13.77 -20.54
CA LYS A 552 -7.88 -14.12 -21.84
C LYS A 552 -9.25 -13.49 -22.07
N CYS A 553 -9.90 -13.01 -21.01
CA CYS A 553 -11.13 -12.22 -21.09
C CYS A 553 -10.87 -10.73 -21.40
N PHE A 554 -9.61 -10.32 -21.53
CA PHE A 554 -9.19 -8.94 -21.79
C PHE A 554 -8.34 -8.86 -23.08
N ALA A 555 -7.52 -7.83 -23.25
CA ALA A 555 -6.82 -7.59 -24.51
C ALA A 555 -5.80 -8.73 -24.84
N PRO A 556 -5.83 -9.30 -26.05
CA PRO A 556 -4.99 -10.45 -26.42
C PRO A 556 -3.50 -10.11 -26.34
N GLY A 557 -2.65 -11.11 -26.08
CA GLY A 557 -1.20 -10.91 -26.01
C GLY A 557 -0.69 -10.37 -24.68
N PHE A 558 -1.42 -10.59 -23.58
CA PHE A 558 -1.03 -10.22 -22.21
C PHE A 558 0.43 -10.59 -21.87
N GLU A 559 0.78 -11.88 -21.97
CA GLU A 559 2.14 -12.39 -21.66
C GLU A 559 3.23 -11.77 -22.54
N ASN A 560 2.94 -11.40 -23.79
CA ASN A 560 3.90 -10.70 -24.66
C ASN A 560 4.25 -9.33 -24.06
N ARG A 561 3.23 -8.54 -23.70
CA ARG A 561 3.41 -7.21 -23.12
C ARG A 561 4.08 -7.29 -21.75
N MET A 562 3.65 -8.25 -20.93
CA MET A 562 4.21 -8.50 -19.59
C MET A 562 5.69 -8.84 -19.66
N GLN A 563 6.08 -9.77 -20.54
CA GLN A 563 7.48 -10.12 -20.75
C GLN A 563 8.29 -8.93 -21.24
N GLN A 564 7.79 -8.19 -22.23
CA GLN A 564 8.48 -7.03 -22.80
C GLN A 564 8.73 -5.91 -21.76
N LEU A 565 7.79 -5.69 -20.84
CA LEU A 565 7.98 -4.76 -19.72
C LEU A 565 9.05 -5.27 -18.75
N MET A 566 8.98 -6.55 -18.36
CA MET A 566 9.94 -7.17 -17.44
C MET A 566 11.37 -7.22 -18.00
N ASP A 567 11.51 -7.58 -19.28
CA ASP A 567 12.79 -7.59 -19.99
C ASP A 567 13.37 -6.17 -20.06
N TYR A 568 12.56 -5.15 -20.36
CA TYR A 568 13.02 -3.77 -20.35
C TYR A 568 13.57 -3.37 -18.97
N LEU A 569 12.80 -3.62 -17.90
CA LEU A 569 13.16 -3.21 -16.54
C LEU A 569 14.40 -3.92 -16.00
N ARG A 570 14.61 -5.20 -16.37
CA ARG A 570 15.80 -5.97 -15.96
C ARG A 570 17.07 -5.60 -16.72
N ASN A 571 16.94 -4.98 -17.90
CA ASN A 571 18.06 -4.53 -18.74
C ASN A 571 18.36 -3.03 -18.59
N MET A 572 17.77 -2.34 -17.59
CA MET A 572 18.08 -0.95 -17.30
C MET A 572 19.48 -0.79 -16.68
N GLU A 573 20.11 0.36 -16.92
CA GLU A 573 21.34 0.73 -16.21
C GLU A 573 21.05 0.95 -14.71
N PRO A 574 21.83 0.30 -13.81
CA PRO A 574 21.62 0.36 -12.36
C PRO A 574 21.98 1.72 -11.72
#